data_AF-A0A660TLA8-F1
#
_entry.id   AF-A0A660TLA8-F1
#
_cell.length_a   1.000
_cell.length_b   1.000
_cell.length_c   1.000
_cell.angle_alpha   90.00
_cell.angle_beta   90.00
_cell.angle_gamma   90.00
#
_symmetry.space_group_name_H-M   'P 1'
#
loop_
_entity.id
_entity.type
_entity.pdbx_description
1 polymer ?
#
loop_
_entity_poly.entity_id
_entity_poly.type
_entity_poly.pdbx_seq_one_letter_code
_entity_poly.pdbx_strand_id
1 'polypeptide(L)' 'MSVIIIVLTILTLSIKKTSSEILDEREVIQGTAFAKGTTVYFDEFGRLKYAYLATEQEIQGTAFAKGTT' A
#
# COMPACT_ATOMS: atom_id res chain seq x y z
N MET A 1 32.64 -21.99 1.78
CA MET A 1 31.20 -22.10 2.07
C MET A 1 30.61 -20.69 2.17
N SER A 2 30.42 -19.98 1.05
CA SER A 2 29.91 -18.58 1.10
C SER A 2 29.08 -18.19 -0.12
N VAL A 3 29.19 -18.90 -1.24
CA VAL A 3 28.45 -18.58 -2.47
C VAL A 3 26.99 -19.07 -2.41
N ILE A 4 26.72 -20.22 -1.77
CA ILE A 4 25.36 -20.79 -1.64
C ILE A 4 24.49 -19.91 -0.74
N ILE A 5 25.06 -19.32 0.32
CA ILE A 5 24.31 -18.43 1.23
C ILE A 5 23.92 -17.15 0.50
N ILE A 6 24.84 -16.52 -0.24
CA ILE A 6 24.55 -15.30 -1.01
C ILE A 6 23.46 -15.56 -2.06
N VAL A 7 23.50 -16.66 -2.81
CA VAL A 7 22.46 -17.00 -3.81
C VAL A 7 21.08 -17.27 -3.17
N LEU A 8 21.05 -17.88 -1.99
CA LEU A 8 19.80 -18.20 -1.27
C LEU A 8 19.13 -16.94 -0.66
N THR A 9 19.91 -15.94 -0.21
CA THR A 9 19.34 -14.66 0.25
C THR A 9 18.72 -13.86 -0.90
N ILE A 10 19.29 -13.93 -2.10
CA ILE A 10 18.74 -13.21 -3.27
C ILE A 10 17.45 -13.90 -3.77
N LEU A 11 17.36 -15.24 -3.70
CA LEU A 11 16.18 -15.99 -4.15
C LEU A 11 14.94 -15.76 -3.25
N THR A 12 15.15 -15.38 -1.98
CA THR A 12 14.06 -15.10 -1.03
C THR A 12 13.47 -13.69 -1.20
N LEU A 13 14.13 -12.80 -1.96
CA LEU A 13 13.81 -11.37 -2.04
C LEU A 13 12.77 -10.99 -3.12
N SER A 14 12.05 -11.94 -3.72
CA SER A 14 11.10 -11.61 -4.80
C SER A 14 9.86 -12.49 -4.79
N ILE A 15 9.06 -12.37 -3.73
CA ILE A 15 7.62 -12.36 -3.92
C ILE A 15 7.27 -10.87 -4.09
N LYS A 16 7.43 -10.32 -5.31
CA LYS A 16 6.97 -8.97 -5.64
C LYS A 16 5.44 -8.97 -5.60
N LYS A 17 4.89 -8.86 -4.40
CA LYS A 17 3.46 -8.78 -4.17
C LYS A 17 3.07 -7.32 -4.32
N THR A 18 2.67 -6.93 -5.53
CA THR A 18 1.78 -5.76 -5.70
C THR A 18 0.54 -6.07 -4.85
N SER A 19 0.53 -5.55 -3.63
CA SER A 19 -0.49 -5.86 -2.64
C SER A 19 -1.54 -4.78 -2.73
N SER A 20 -2.76 -5.17 -3.09
CA SER A 20 -3.94 -4.33 -2.91
C SER A 20 -4.67 -4.80 -1.66
N GLU A 21 -4.98 -3.89 -0.76
CA GLU A 21 -5.71 -4.20 0.47
C GLU A 21 -6.92 -3.28 0.60
N ILE A 22 -8.04 -3.84 1.06
CA ILE A 22 -9.25 -3.08 1.39
C ILE A 22 -9.23 -2.86 2.89
N LEU A 23 -9.32 -1.60 3.31
CA LEU A 23 -9.29 -1.27 4.74
C LEU A 23 -10.62 -1.63 5.39
N ASP A 24 -10.60 -2.51 6.39
CA ASP A 24 -11.82 -2.90 7.13
C ASP A 24 -12.26 -1.84 8.15
N GLU A 25 -11.37 -0.91 8.48
CA GLU A 25 -11.59 0.23 9.35
C GLU A 25 -10.82 1.46 8.88
N ARG A 26 -10.91 2.55 9.63
CA ARG A 26 -10.13 3.76 9.34
C ARG A 26 -8.69 3.53 9.76
N GLU A 27 -7.76 3.65 8.83
CA GLU A 27 -6.34 3.38 9.11
C GLU A 27 -5.45 4.52 8.62
N VAL A 28 -4.32 4.73 9.30
CA VAL A 28 -3.32 5.72 8.92
C VAL A 28 -2.15 5.02 8.24
N ILE A 29 -2.01 5.21 6.93
CA ILE A 29 -0.95 4.63 6.12
C ILE A 29 0.01 5.75 5.73
N GLN A 30 1.28 5.62 6.11
CA GLN A 30 2.33 6.61 5.83
C GLN A 30 1.95 8.05 6.20
N GLY A 31 1.24 8.22 7.32
CA GLY A 31 0.78 9.53 7.80
C GLY A 31 -0.48 10.06 7.11
N THR A 32 -1.07 9.31 6.17
CA THR A 32 -2.36 9.66 5.55
C THR A 32 -3.47 8.79 6.12
N ALA A 33 -4.52 9.42 6.63
CA ALA A 33 -5.72 8.71 7.09
C ALA A 33 -6.59 8.29 5.91
N PHE A 34 -6.95 7.02 5.85
CA PHE A 34 -7.88 6.45 4.87
C PHE A 34 -9.11 5.90 5.58
N ALA A 35 -10.28 6.20 5.01
CA ALA A 35 -11.55 5.69 5.48
C ALA A 35 -11.68 4.19 5.18
N LYS A 36 -12.50 3.53 6.01
CA LYS A 36 -12.94 2.15 5.77
C LYS A 36 -13.45 1.98 4.33
N GLY A 37 -13.09 0.85 3.73
CA GLY A 37 -13.45 0.47 2.36
C GLY A 37 -12.51 1.03 1.30
N THR A 38 -11.60 1.95 1.65
CA THR A 38 -10.57 2.42 0.72
C THR A 38 -9.70 1.24 0.28
N THR A 39 -9.47 1.13 -1.01
CA THR A 39 -8.53 0.14 -1.55
C THR A 39 -7.17 0.79 -1.76
N VAL A 40 -6.17 0.37 -1.01
CA VAL A 40 -4.80 0.89 -1.13
C VAL A 40 -3.95 -0.06 -1.97
N TYR A 41 -3.07 0.51 -2.79
CA TYR A 41 -2.16 -0.25 -3.64
C TYR A 41 -0.72 0.10 -3.28
N PHE A 42 0.06 -0.92 -2.97
CA PHE A 42 1.47 -0.77 -2.63
C PHE A 42 2.38 -1.07 -3.83
N ASP A 43 3.50 -0.36 -3.92
CA ASP A 43 4.56 -0.64 -4.87
C ASP A 43 5.40 -1.87 -4.44
N GLU A 44 6.38 -2.24 -5.26
CA GLU A 44 7.27 -3.38 -4.99
C GLU A 44 8.16 -3.20 -3.74
N PHE A 45 8.23 -1.99 -3.20
CA PHE A 45 8.95 -1.64 -1.97
C PHE A 45 8.01 -1.51 -0.76
N GLY A 46 6.72 -1.85 -0.91
CA GLY A 46 5.72 -1.72 0.14
C GLY A 46 5.29 -0.28 0.42
N ARG A 47 5.57 0.66 -0.51
CA ARG A 47 5.17 2.06 -0.37
C ARG A 47 3.81 2.29 -0.99
N LEU A 48 2.99 3.15 -0.38
CA LEU A 48 1.69 3.50 -0.93
C LEU A 48 1.87 4.16 -2.31
N LYS A 49 1.27 3.57 -3.34
CA LYS A 49 1.37 4.03 -4.73
C LYS A 49 0.14 4.83 -5.15
N TYR A 50 -1.05 4.33 -4.85
CA TYR A 50 -2.34 5.00 -5.05
C TYR A 50 -3.41 4.36 -4.16
N ALA A 51 -4.51 5.08 -3.95
CA ALA A 51 -5.63 4.61 -3.14
C ALA A 51 -6.95 4.93 -3.83
N TYR A 52 -7.85 3.96 -3.92
CA TYR A 52 -9.21 4.16 -4.41
C TYR A 52 -10.15 4.45 -3.24
N LEU A 53 -10.61 5.69 -3.16
CA LEU A 53 -11.41 6.16 -2.03
C LEU A 53 -12.85 5.64 -2.09
N ALA A 54 -13.27 4.86 -1.10
CA ALA A 54 -14.64 4.36 -1.02
C ALA A 54 -15.67 5.43 -0.63
N THR A 55 -15.22 6.49 0.03
CA THR A 55 -16.02 7.64 0.46
C THR A 55 -15.26 8.92 0.16
N GLU A 56 -15.97 10.05 0.17
CA GLU A 56 -15.29 11.33 0.22
C GLU A 56 -14.48 11.45 1.51
N GLN A 57 -13.30 12.04 1.42
CA GLN A 57 -12.48 12.32 2.59
C GLN A 57 -11.48 13.44 2.30
N GLU A 58 -11.04 14.09 3.37
CA GLU A 58 -9.96 15.06 3.31
C GLU A 58 -8.63 14.35 3.52
N ILE A 59 -7.70 14.54 2.58
CA ILE A 59 -6.33 14.05 2.66
C ILE A 59 -5.43 15.28 2.61
N GLN A 60 -4.65 15.49 3.67
CA GLN A 60 -3.69 16.59 3.77
C GLN A 60 -4.30 17.98 3.44
N GLY A 61 -5.53 18.24 3.90
CA GLY A 61 -6.24 19.51 3.64
C GLY A 61 -6.90 19.61 2.26
N THR A 62 -6.84 18.57 1.43
CA THR A 62 -7.52 18.51 0.12
C THR A 62 -8.70 17.55 0.21
N ALA A 63 -9.90 18.03 -0.15
CA ALA A 63 -11.09 17.19 -0.22
C ALA A 63 -11.09 16.36 -1.51
N PHE A 64 -11.17 15.04 -1.37
CA PHE A 64 -11.31 14.12 -2.47
C PHE A 64 -12.71 13.51 -2.46
N ALA A 65 -13.36 13.52 -3.63
CA ALA A 65 -14.63 12.83 -3.81
C ALA A 65 -14.42 11.31 -3.81
N LYS A 66 -15.48 10.59 -3.44
CA LYS A 66 -15.53 9.13 -3.60
C LYS A 66 -15.16 8.72 -5.04
N GLY A 67 -14.39 7.65 -5.16
CA GLY A 67 -14.01 7.07 -6.44
C GLY A 67 -12.84 7.76 -7.12
N THR A 68 -12.19 8.71 -6.45
CA THR A 68 -10.95 9.34 -6.91
C THR A 68 -9.75 8.45 -6.54
N THR A 69 -8.71 8.48 -7.38
CA THR A 69 -7.40 7.80 -7.20
C THR A 69 -6.25 8.77 -7.11
#